data_AF-A0A948Q481-F1
#
_entry.id   AF-A0A948Q481-F1
#
_cell.length_a   1.000
_cell.length_b   1.000
_cell.length_c   1.000
_cell.angle_alpha   90.00
_cell.angle_beta   90.00
_cell.angle_gamma   90.00
#
_symmetry.space_group_name_H-M   'P 1'
#
loop_
_entity.id
_entity.type
_entity.pdbx_description
1 polymer ?
#
loop_
_entity_poly.entity_id
_entity_poly.type
_entity_poly.pdbx_seq_one_letter_code
_entity_poly.pdbx_strand_id
1 'polypeptide(L)'
;GRSAGLFYELDVNLLPEGPYRLSLAPLDGQGRGVLRDFSVVWRLANLGRHRHQVLGEGRTVFRGKELDKFLDSSPAVQEKMLDEFWDALNPDPTNPVNEVYLEFQYRLAYVRQFLGGFGEFGAADDRGELFLMLGPPDELKIERMPMNEMDQDDARIQVFNRFAPDREGSWAKGDPAEGTSEPLNPYDTIGGLPMPNSFHAERERGAKRYSATHTYAFELWVYHNGGHDLFLNRFSQRGMGQRFLFVDRTGAGDYVLESSNVMQGDE
;
A
#
# COMPACT_ATOMS: atom_id res chain seq x y z
N GLY A 1 55.41 -20.05 -3.67
CA GLY A 1 54.52 -20.85 -4.53
C GLY A 1 53.27 -20.06 -4.77
N ARG A 2 52.79 -19.97 -6.02
CA ARG A 2 51.51 -19.31 -6.33
C ARG A 2 50.37 -20.15 -5.75
N SER A 3 49.43 -19.53 -5.05
CA SER A 3 48.21 -20.17 -4.57
C SER A 3 47.42 -20.70 -5.76
N ALA A 4 47.43 -22.02 -5.96
CA ALA A 4 46.55 -22.66 -6.91
C ALA A 4 45.16 -22.68 -6.29
N GLY A 5 44.24 -21.88 -6.83
CA GLY A 5 42.82 -22.01 -6.49
C GLY A 5 42.33 -23.36 -6.97
N LEU A 6 41.79 -24.18 -6.07
CA LEU A 6 41.00 -25.35 -6.45
C LEU A 6 39.60 -24.88 -6.80
N PHE A 7 39.17 -25.17 -8.02
CA PHE A 7 37.82 -24.89 -8.49
C PHE A 7 37.03 -26.21 -8.47
N TYR A 8 35.88 -26.20 -7.79
CA TYR A 8 34.91 -27.28 -7.83
C TYR A 8 33.68 -26.76 -8.56
N GLU A 9 33.24 -27.51 -9.57
CA GLU A 9 32.01 -27.24 -10.29
C GLU A 9 30.92 -28.17 -9.75
N LEU A 10 29.81 -27.58 -9.34
CA LEU A 10 28.63 -28.30 -8.88
C LEU A 10 27.52 -28.05 -9.89
N ASP A 11 27.02 -29.11 -10.52
CA ASP A 11 25.83 -29.02 -11.35
C ASP A 11 24.61 -28.82 -10.46
N VAL A 12 24.22 -27.56 -10.31
CA VAL A 12 23.08 -27.18 -9.49
C VAL A 12 21.77 -27.72 -10.07
N ASN A 13 21.67 -28.01 -11.37
CA ASN A 13 20.43 -28.48 -12.03
C ASN A 13 19.86 -29.78 -11.44
N LEU A 14 20.68 -30.54 -10.71
CA LEU A 14 20.29 -31.78 -10.05
C LEU A 14 19.70 -31.56 -8.65
N LEU A 15 19.77 -30.34 -8.12
CA LEU A 15 19.26 -29.99 -6.80
C LEU A 15 17.80 -29.51 -6.90
N PRO A 16 16.86 -30.08 -6.12
CA PRO A 16 15.54 -29.49 -5.96
C PRO A 16 15.59 -28.03 -5.51
N GLU A 17 14.54 -27.26 -5.79
CA GLU A 17 14.42 -25.89 -5.27
C GLU A 17 14.43 -25.87 -3.74
N GLY A 18 15.18 -24.94 -3.15
CA GLY A 18 15.26 -24.81 -1.70
C GLY A 18 16.58 -24.25 -1.14
N PRO A 19 16.67 -24.12 0.19
CA PRO A 19 17.89 -23.71 0.88
C PRO A 19 18.87 -24.89 1.03
N TYR A 20 20.14 -24.61 0.79
CA TYR A 20 21.24 -25.56 0.90
C TYR A 20 22.37 -24.99 1.75
N ARG A 21 23.08 -25.91 2.39
CA ARG A 21 24.28 -25.62 3.18
C ARG A 21 25.47 -26.32 2.55
N LEU A 22 26.36 -25.53 1.97
CA LEU A 22 27.63 -26.00 1.45
C LEU A 22 28.64 -26.08 2.60
N SER A 23 29.14 -27.28 2.88
CA SER A 23 30.24 -27.52 3.80
C SER A 23 31.46 -27.97 3.01
N LEU A 24 32.54 -27.19 3.08
CA LEU A 24 33.83 -27.51 2.51
C LEU A 24 34.80 -27.80 3.65
N ALA A 25 35.43 -28.98 3.66
CA ALA A 25 36.41 -29.35 4.67
C ALA A 25 37.75 -29.73 4.02
N PRO A 26 38.90 -29.37 4.63
CA PRO A 26 40.20 -29.84 4.17
C PRO A 26 40.30 -31.36 4.28
N LEU A 27 40.74 -32.03 3.20
CA LEU A 27 40.89 -33.48 3.14
C LEU A 27 41.95 -34.03 4.12
N ASP A 28 42.94 -33.22 4.46
CA ASP A 28 44.00 -33.54 5.42
C ASP A 28 43.61 -33.30 6.89
N GLY A 29 42.38 -32.80 7.14
CA GLY A 29 41.88 -32.45 8.47
C GLY A 29 42.58 -31.23 9.09
N GLN A 30 43.50 -30.57 8.37
CA GLN A 30 44.25 -29.41 8.83
C GLN A 30 43.68 -28.14 8.18
N GLY A 31 42.91 -27.37 8.94
CA GLY A 31 42.38 -26.07 8.49
C GLY A 31 40.95 -25.81 8.96
N ARG A 32 40.41 -24.65 8.58
CA ARG A 32 39.00 -24.32 8.85
C ARG A 32 38.14 -24.71 7.65
N GLY A 33 37.12 -25.52 7.91
CA GLY A 33 36.06 -25.73 6.93
C GLY A 33 35.31 -24.44 6.65
N VAL A 34 34.82 -24.29 5.43
CA VAL A 34 33.98 -23.17 5.01
C VAL A 34 32.55 -23.65 4.96
N LEU A 35 31.69 -22.94 5.69
CA LEU A 35 30.26 -23.21 5.74
C LEU A 35 29.58 -22.01 5.07
N ARG A 36 28.86 -22.25 3.98
CA ARG A 36 28.13 -21.24 3.23
C ARG A 36 26.73 -21.71 2.96
N ASP A 37 25.76 -20.85 3.20
CA ASP A 37 24.38 -21.11 2.85
C ASP A 37 24.10 -20.50 1.47
N PHE A 38 23.37 -21.22 0.63
CA PHE A 38 22.91 -20.76 -0.69
C PHE A 38 21.51 -21.32 -0.97
N SER A 39 20.82 -20.74 -1.95
CA SER A 39 19.48 -21.19 -2.35
C SER A 39 19.47 -21.50 -3.83
N VAL A 40 18.72 -22.54 -4.20
CA VAL A 40 18.49 -22.94 -5.59
C VAL A 40 17.05 -22.59 -5.95
N VAL A 41 16.85 -21.89 -7.07
CA VAL A 41 15.55 -21.41 -7.58
C VAL A 41 15.47 -21.70 -9.09
N TRP A 42 14.45 -22.43 -9.55
CA TRP A 42 14.37 -22.96 -10.93
C TRP A 42 13.36 -22.26 -11.85
N ARG A 43 12.52 -21.35 -11.33
CA ARG A 43 11.57 -20.61 -12.16
C ARG A 43 12.27 -19.39 -12.75
N LEU A 44 12.42 -19.33 -14.09
CA LEU A 44 13.04 -18.19 -14.80
C LEU A 44 12.31 -16.86 -14.52
N ALA A 45 11.01 -16.93 -14.20
CA ALA A 45 10.20 -15.80 -13.73
C ALA A 45 10.68 -15.24 -12.37
N ASN A 46 11.33 -16.06 -11.55
CA ASN A 46 11.83 -15.70 -10.21
C ASN A 46 13.27 -15.18 -10.25
N LEU A 47 14.08 -15.58 -11.23
CA LEU A 47 15.40 -14.98 -11.50
C LEU A 47 15.33 -13.48 -11.82
N GLY A 48 14.18 -12.99 -12.29
CA GLY A 48 13.89 -11.58 -12.55
C GLY A 48 13.21 -10.83 -11.41
N ARG A 49 12.68 -11.51 -10.38
CA ARG A 49 12.09 -10.83 -9.22
C ARG A 49 13.22 -10.38 -8.31
N HIS A 50 13.52 -9.09 -8.38
CA HIS A 50 14.46 -8.50 -7.44
C HIS A 50 14.00 -8.79 -6.00
N ARG A 51 14.94 -9.12 -5.11
CA ARG A 51 14.64 -9.47 -3.69
C ARG A 51 13.73 -8.45 -3.00
N HIS A 52 13.84 -7.16 -3.34
CA HIS A 52 12.95 -6.12 -2.82
C HIS A 52 11.48 -6.37 -3.20
N GLN A 53 11.19 -6.87 -4.40
CA GLN A 53 9.82 -7.16 -4.82
C GLN A 53 9.23 -8.32 -4.03
N VAL A 54 10.00 -9.39 -3.80
CA VAL A 54 9.54 -10.54 -3.01
C VAL A 54 9.15 -10.10 -1.60
N LEU A 55 10.00 -9.29 -0.96
CA LEU A 55 9.71 -8.77 0.39
C LEU A 55 8.50 -7.84 0.41
N GLY A 56 8.40 -6.93 -0.57
CA GLY A 56 7.25 -6.04 -0.68
C GLY A 56 5.95 -6.78 -0.93
N GLU A 57 5.96 -7.79 -1.80
CA GLU A 57 4.80 -8.61 -2.13
C GLU A 57 4.33 -9.40 -0.90
N GLY A 58 5.28 -10.02 -0.18
CA GLY A 58 4.99 -10.70 1.10
C GLY A 58 4.39 -9.76 2.14
N ARG A 59 4.85 -8.50 2.19
CA ARG A 59 4.25 -7.45 3.04
C ARG A 59 2.89 -6.98 2.57
N THR A 60 2.52 -7.17 1.31
CA THR A 60 1.17 -6.86 0.85
C THR A 60 0.20 -7.96 1.25
N VAL A 61 0.61 -9.23 1.10
CA VAL A 61 -0.30 -10.38 1.24
C VAL A 61 -0.36 -10.98 2.65
N PHE A 62 0.75 -11.00 3.39
CA PHE A 62 0.81 -11.63 4.71
C PHE A 62 0.63 -10.62 5.85
N ARG A 63 0.11 -11.10 6.99
CA ARG A 63 -0.10 -10.28 8.21
C ARG A 63 0.24 -11.06 9.47
N GLY A 64 0.51 -10.32 10.57
CA GLY A 64 0.80 -10.89 11.88
C GLY A 64 1.89 -11.97 11.85
N LYS A 65 1.61 -13.12 12.51
CA LYS A 65 2.58 -14.22 12.63
C LYS A 65 3.02 -14.82 11.30
N GLU A 66 2.17 -14.77 10.28
CA GLU A 66 2.51 -15.30 8.95
C GLU A 66 3.54 -14.41 8.26
N LEU A 67 3.38 -13.08 8.39
CA LEU A 67 4.36 -12.12 7.91
C LEU A 67 5.69 -12.28 8.66
N ASP A 68 5.66 -12.42 9.98
CA ASP A 68 6.89 -12.63 10.78
C ASP A 68 7.64 -13.88 10.30
N LYS A 69 6.91 -15.00 10.13
CA LYS A 69 7.47 -16.25 9.58
C LYS A 69 8.06 -16.04 8.19
N PHE A 70 7.37 -15.30 7.31
CA PHE A 70 7.85 -15.01 5.97
C PHE A 70 9.16 -14.21 6.00
N LEU A 71 9.25 -13.17 6.83
CA LEU A 71 10.44 -12.32 6.93
C LEU A 71 11.64 -13.06 7.51
N ASP A 72 11.41 -13.96 8.46
CA ASP A 72 12.46 -14.80 9.08
C ASP A 72 12.92 -15.97 8.20
N SER A 73 12.19 -16.24 7.11
CA SER A 73 12.48 -17.36 6.22
C SER A 73 13.57 -17.07 5.19
N SER A 74 14.24 -18.14 4.73
CA SER A 74 15.21 -18.04 3.62
C SER A 74 14.55 -17.60 2.31
N PRO A 75 15.29 -17.01 1.35
CA PRO A 75 14.72 -16.52 0.09
C PRO A 75 13.88 -17.56 -0.68
N ALA A 76 14.37 -18.80 -0.79
CA ALA A 76 13.62 -19.87 -1.46
C ALA A 76 12.31 -20.22 -0.73
N VAL A 77 12.29 -20.12 0.60
CA VAL A 77 11.07 -20.36 1.39
C VAL A 77 10.10 -19.18 1.26
N GLN A 78 10.60 -17.94 1.16
CA GLN A 78 9.78 -16.76 0.90
C GLN A 78 9.04 -16.88 -0.44
N GLU A 79 9.76 -17.22 -1.50
CA GLU A 79 9.15 -17.44 -2.83
C GLU A 79 8.11 -18.56 -2.79
N LYS A 80 8.45 -19.68 -2.16
CA LYS A 80 7.51 -20.79 -2.01
C LYS A 80 6.23 -20.38 -1.26
N MET A 81 6.33 -19.60 -0.19
CA MET A 81 5.16 -19.11 0.55
C MET A 81 4.27 -18.22 -0.33
N LEU A 82 4.86 -17.35 -1.15
CA LEU A 82 4.10 -16.51 -2.09
C LEU A 82 3.43 -17.35 -3.18
N ASP A 83 4.16 -18.29 -3.77
CA ASP A 83 3.62 -19.19 -4.79
C ASP A 83 2.42 -19.99 -4.22
N GLU A 84 2.56 -20.54 -3.00
CA GLU A 84 1.47 -21.22 -2.30
C GLU A 84 0.26 -20.30 -2.04
N PHE A 85 0.49 -19.05 -1.65
CA PHE A 85 -0.57 -18.06 -1.42
C PHE A 85 -1.35 -17.77 -2.70
N TRP A 86 -0.64 -17.46 -3.80
CA TRP A 86 -1.28 -17.14 -5.07
C TRP A 86 -1.97 -18.35 -5.68
N ASP A 87 -1.33 -19.52 -5.65
CA ASP A 87 -1.92 -20.77 -6.15
C ASP A 87 -3.24 -21.10 -5.42
N ALA A 88 -3.33 -20.82 -4.11
CA ALA A 88 -4.56 -20.99 -3.34
C ALA A 88 -5.69 -20.03 -3.76
N LEU A 89 -5.35 -18.87 -4.33
CA LEU A 89 -6.30 -17.90 -4.85
C LEU A 89 -6.66 -18.13 -6.33
N ASN A 90 -6.01 -19.06 -7.01
CA ASN A 90 -6.26 -19.30 -8.43
C ASN A 90 -7.69 -19.83 -8.66
N PRO A 91 -8.58 -19.10 -9.34
CA PRO A 91 -9.96 -19.54 -9.59
C PRO A 91 -10.03 -20.76 -10.52
N ASP A 92 -9.04 -20.91 -11.42
CA ASP A 92 -8.96 -22.01 -12.37
C ASP A 92 -7.57 -22.66 -12.32
N PRO A 93 -7.40 -23.73 -11.51
CA PRO A 93 -6.14 -24.47 -11.43
C PRO A 93 -5.73 -25.17 -12.73
N THR A 94 -6.64 -25.30 -13.71
CA THR A 94 -6.33 -25.90 -15.02
C THR A 94 -5.72 -24.90 -15.98
N ASN A 95 -5.92 -23.60 -15.73
CA ASN A 95 -5.28 -22.53 -16.46
C ASN A 95 -3.83 -22.35 -15.94
N PRO A 96 -2.81 -22.40 -16.81
CA PRO A 96 -1.43 -22.13 -16.40
C PRO A 96 -1.20 -20.69 -15.94
N VAL A 97 -2.13 -19.77 -16.22
CA VAL A 97 -2.09 -18.38 -15.78
C VAL A 97 -3.09 -18.15 -14.67
N ASN A 98 -2.60 -17.79 -13.49
CA ASN A 98 -3.43 -17.36 -12.37
C ASN A 98 -3.92 -15.92 -12.62
N GLU A 99 -5.21 -15.77 -12.91
CA GLU A 99 -5.83 -14.47 -13.23
C GLU A 99 -5.72 -13.46 -12.07
N VAL A 100 -5.86 -13.91 -10.83
CA VAL A 100 -5.77 -13.04 -9.64
C VAL A 100 -4.34 -12.53 -9.47
N TYR A 101 -3.35 -13.39 -9.67
CA TYR A 101 -1.95 -12.98 -9.62
C TYR A 101 -1.57 -12.04 -10.77
N LEU A 102 -2.11 -12.28 -11.96
CA LEU A 102 -1.90 -11.41 -13.12
C LEU A 102 -2.46 -10.00 -12.86
N GLU A 103 -3.67 -9.90 -12.30
CA GLU A 103 -4.25 -8.62 -11.89
C GLU A 103 -3.42 -7.93 -10.81
N PHE A 104 -2.90 -8.67 -9.82
CA PHE A 104 -1.96 -8.11 -8.84
C PHE A 104 -0.73 -7.51 -9.52
N GLN A 105 -0.13 -8.21 -10.50
CA GLN A 105 1.03 -7.69 -11.24
C GLN A 105 0.69 -6.43 -12.06
N TYR A 106 -0.50 -6.35 -12.65
CA TYR A 106 -0.96 -5.13 -13.32
C TYR A 106 -1.10 -3.96 -12.35
N ARG A 107 -1.70 -4.18 -11.18
CA ARG A 107 -1.82 -3.15 -10.14
C ARG A 107 -0.46 -2.73 -9.62
N LEU A 108 0.45 -3.67 -9.42
CA LEU A 108 1.82 -3.40 -8.99
C LEU A 108 2.56 -2.53 -10.00
N ALA A 109 2.41 -2.77 -11.31
CA ALA A 109 2.99 -1.92 -12.34
C ALA A 109 2.42 -0.49 -12.30
N TYR A 110 1.11 -0.34 -12.07
CA TYR A 110 0.48 0.97 -11.90
C TYR A 110 1.02 1.70 -10.67
N VAL A 111 1.08 1.04 -9.51
CA VAL A 111 1.59 1.63 -8.27
C VAL A 111 3.04 2.09 -8.43
N ARG A 112 3.88 1.26 -9.05
CA ARG A 112 5.28 1.61 -9.34
C ARG A 112 5.43 2.87 -10.19
N GLN A 113 4.54 3.03 -11.17
CA GLN A 113 4.64 4.11 -12.14
C GLN A 113 3.97 5.41 -11.67
N PHE A 114 2.90 5.32 -10.89
CA PHE A 114 2.00 6.44 -10.62
C PHE A 114 1.73 6.74 -9.13
N LEU A 115 1.98 5.81 -8.21
CA LEU A 115 1.61 5.94 -6.79
C LEU A 115 2.81 5.72 -5.87
N GLY A 116 3.76 6.66 -5.88
CA GLY A 116 4.91 6.71 -4.97
C GLY A 116 6.01 5.65 -5.21
N GLY A 117 5.67 4.49 -5.79
CA GLY A 117 6.59 3.39 -6.04
C GLY A 117 6.31 2.15 -5.21
N PHE A 118 7.16 1.14 -5.38
CA PHE A 118 7.08 -0.11 -4.64
C PHE A 118 8.47 -0.70 -4.40
N GLY A 119 8.74 -1.17 -3.18
CA GLY A 119 10.04 -1.70 -2.77
C GLY A 119 9.94 -2.81 -1.73
N GLU A 120 11.01 -3.01 -0.97
CA GLU A 120 11.10 -4.08 0.04
C GLU A 120 10.13 -3.94 1.23
N PHE A 121 9.59 -2.74 1.41
CA PHE A 121 8.60 -2.42 2.44
C PHE A 121 7.16 -2.48 1.92
N GLY A 122 6.95 -2.80 0.63
CA GLY A 122 5.65 -2.77 -0.03
C GLY A 122 5.47 -1.50 -0.85
N ALA A 123 4.23 -1.01 -0.93
CA ALA A 123 3.93 0.28 -1.55
C ALA A 123 4.60 1.41 -0.75
N ALA A 124 5.09 2.43 -1.45
CA ALA A 124 5.77 3.56 -0.82
C ALA A 124 4.80 4.48 -0.07
N ASP A 125 3.55 4.57 -0.53
CA ASP A 125 2.50 5.40 0.05
C ASP A 125 1.21 4.59 0.30
N ASP A 126 0.31 5.16 1.11
CA ASP A 126 -0.91 4.45 1.52
C ASP A 126 -1.88 4.28 0.34
N ARG A 127 -1.79 5.14 -0.68
CA ARG A 127 -2.56 5.02 -1.93
C ARG A 127 -2.18 3.75 -2.67
N GLY A 128 -0.89 3.48 -2.79
CA GLY A 128 -0.37 2.27 -3.42
C GLY A 128 -0.80 1.01 -2.67
N GLU A 129 -0.79 1.04 -1.33
CA GLU A 129 -1.29 -0.10 -0.55
C GLU A 129 -2.79 -0.34 -0.80
N LEU A 130 -3.60 0.72 -0.77
CA LEU A 130 -5.04 0.63 -1.04
C LEU A 130 -5.31 0.15 -2.47
N PHE A 131 -4.59 0.68 -3.47
CA PHE A 131 -4.75 0.33 -4.87
C PHE A 131 -4.39 -1.13 -5.14
N LEU A 132 -3.36 -1.69 -4.50
CA LEU A 132 -3.05 -3.11 -4.62
C LEU A 132 -4.20 -3.99 -4.11
N MET A 133 -4.87 -3.57 -3.04
CA MET A 133 -5.96 -4.32 -2.41
C MET A 133 -7.28 -4.16 -3.16
N LEU A 134 -7.77 -2.93 -3.31
CA LEU A 134 -9.09 -2.61 -3.85
C LEU A 134 -9.09 -2.36 -5.37
N GLY A 135 -7.94 -2.10 -5.97
CA GLY A 135 -7.84 -1.69 -7.37
C GLY A 135 -8.22 -0.22 -7.59
N PRO A 136 -8.55 0.18 -8.82
CA PRO A 136 -8.88 1.56 -9.14
C PRO A 136 -10.19 2.01 -8.46
N PRO A 137 -10.25 3.26 -7.95
CA PRO A 137 -11.49 3.83 -7.43
C PRO A 137 -12.50 4.12 -8.54
N ASP A 138 -13.78 4.15 -8.19
CA ASP A 138 -14.86 4.53 -9.11
C ASP A 138 -14.87 6.04 -9.38
N GLU A 139 -14.56 6.85 -8.36
CA GLU A 139 -14.39 8.29 -8.48
C GLU A 139 -13.10 8.73 -7.79
N LEU A 140 -12.39 9.64 -8.44
CA LEU A 140 -11.12 10.18 -7.98
C LEU A 140 -11.16 11.70 -8.05
N LYS A 141 -11.14 12.36 -6.90
CA LYS A 141 -11.01 13.81 -6.77
C LYS A 141 -9.59 14.14 -6.34
N ILE A 142 -8.89 14.94 -7.14
CA ILE A 142 -7.49 15.31 -6.91
C ILE A 142 -7.43 16.82 -6.72
N GLU A 143 -6.90 17.26 -5.58
CA GLU A 143 -6.61 18.67 -5.32
C GLU A 143 -5.12 18.83 -5.03
N ARG A 144 -4.39 19.42 -5.98
CA ARG A 144 -2.93 19.58 -5.88
C ARG A 144 -2.52 20.88 -5.20
N MET A 145 -3.37 21.89 -5.27
CA MET A 145 -3.11 23.23 -4.75
C MET A 145 -4.38 23.73 -4.08
N PRO A 146 -4.75 23.14 -2.92
CA PRO A 146 -5.91 23.61 -2.20
C PRO A 146 -5.75 25.09 -1.86
N MET A 147 -6.83 25.84 -2.05
CA MET A 147 -6.81 27.28 -1.93
C MET A 147 -6.81 27.71 -0.46
N ASN A 148 -7.46 26.91 0.39
CA ASN A 148 -7.50 27.10 1.83
C ASN A 148 -7.84 25.79 2.55
N GLU A 149 -7.77 25.80 3.88
CA GLU A 149 -8.06 24.62 4.71
C GLU A 149 -9.48 24.07 4.51
N MET A 150 -10.40 24.92 4.05
CA MET A 150 -11.78 24.51 3.79
C MET A 150 -11.88 23.47 2.66
N ASP A 151 -10.96 23.45 1.69
CA ASP A 151 -10.93 22.38 0.67
C ASP A 151 -10.76 20.99 1.30
N GLN A 152 -9.82 20.89 2.24
CA GLN A 152 -9.51 19.64 2.91
C GLN A 152 -10.59 19.28 3.95
N ASP A 153 -11.15 20.27 4.65
CA ASP A 153 -12.28 20.07 5.55
C ASP A 153 -13.52 19.58 4.80
N ASP A 154 -13.78 20.10 3.60
CA ASP A 154 -14.87 19.64 2.74
C ASP A 154 -14.66 18.20 2.32
N ALA A 155 -13.45 17.85 1.87
CA ALA A 155 -13.10 16.48 1.54
C ALA A 155 -13.28 15.53 2.73
N ARG A 156 -12.93 15.97 3.95
CA ARG A 156 -13.13 15.18 5.18
C ARG A 156 -14.60 14.97 5.51
N ILE A 157 -15.45 15.99 5.32
CA ILE A 157 -16.90 15.82 5.44
C ILE A 157 -17.41 14.84 4.37
N GLN A 158 -16.91 14.96 3.14
CA GLN A 158 -17.24 14.05 2.04
C GLN A 158 -16.81 12.61 2.33
N VAL A 159 -15.76 12.33 3.13
CA VAL A 159 -15.46 10.95 3.54
C VAL A 159 -16.64 10.32 4.29
N PHE A 160 -17.22 11.04 5.24
CA PHE A 160 -18.26 10.51 6.14
C PHE A 160 -19.69 10.71 5.65
N ASN A 161 -19.92 11.67 4.74
CA ASN A 161 -21.25 11.99 4.25
C ASN A 161 -21.32 11.94 2.72
N ARG A 162 -22.10 11.00 2.19
CA ARG A 162 -22.27 10.79 0.74
C ARG A 162 -23.12 11.77 0.00
N PHE A 163 -23.86 12.59 0.72
CA PHE A 163 -24.68 13.63 0.15
C PHE A 163 -24.05 15.02 0.35
N ALA A 164 -22.83 15.08 0.87
CA ALA A 164 -22.09 16.33 0.95
C ALA A 164 -21.84 16.87 -0.47
N PRO A 165 -22.25 18.12 -0.76
CA PRO A 165 -22.07 18.69 -2.08
C PRO A 165 -20.59 18.94 -2.38
N ASP A 166 -20.25 19.05 -3.66
CA ASP A 166 -18.98 19.64 -4.07
C ASP A 166 -19.08 21.17 -4.00
N ARG A 167 -18.08 21.79 -3.37
CA ARG A 167 -17.94 23.26 -3.29
C ARG A 167 -16.67 23.69 -3.99
N GLU A 168 -16.77 23.93 -5.29
CA GLU A 168 -15.63 24.40 -6.08
C GLU A 168 -15.47 25.92 -6.00
N GLY A 169 -14.25 26.36 -5.65
CA GLY A 169 -13.90 27.78 -5.57
C GLY A 169 -14.41 28.50 -4.32
N SER A 170 -13.96 29.74 -4.12
CA SER A 170 -14.25 30.52 -2.90
C SER A 170 -15.73 30.85 -2.76
N TRP A 171 -16.40 31.15 -3.87
CA TRP A 171 -17.81 31.55 -3.88
C TRP A 171 -18.74 30.45 -3.38
N ALA A 172 -18.50 29.19 -3.78
CA ALA A 172 -19.30 28.06 -3.34
C ALA A 172 -19.15 27.79 -1.84
N LYS A 173 -18.05 28.24 -1.22
CA LYS A 173 -17.79 28.07 0.21
C LYS A 173 -18.30 29.22 1.06
N GLY A 174 -18.62 30.37 0.46
CA GLY A 174 -19.10 31.55 1.17
C GLY A 174 -18.01 32.26 1.99
N ASP A 175 -18.41 33.35 2.62
CA ASP A 175 -17.52 34.16 3.47
C ASP A 175 -17.74 33.81 4.96
N PRO A 176 -16.71 33.94 5.81
CA PRO A 176 -16.89 33.87 7.26
C PRO A 176 -17.90 34.92 7.72
N ALA A 177 -18.74 34.59 8.71
CA ALA A 177 -19.67 35.56 9.28
C ALA A 177 -18.93 36.79 9.83
N GLU A 178 -19.51 37.99 9.64
CA GLU A 178 -18.92 39.26 10.07
C GLU A 178 -18.43 39.21 11.53
N GLY A 179 -17.13 39.45 11.74
CA GLY A 179 -16.51 39.53 13.08
C GLY A 179 -15.73 38.31 13.54
N THR A 180 -15.69 37.20 12.76
CA THR A 180 -14.78 36.08 13.01
C THR A 180 -13.71 36.02 11.91
N SER A 181 -12.43 36.01 12.29
CA SER A 181 -11.31 35.95 11.33
C SER A 181 -11.18 34.58 10.65
N GLU A 182 -11.83 33.55 11.20
CA GLU A 182 -11.86 32.20 10.64
C GLU A 182 -13.22 31.54 10.94
N PRO A 183 -13.83 30.81 9.98
CA PRO A 183 -15.03 30.06 10.25
C PRO A 183 -14.70 28.89 11.18
N LEU A 184 -15.26 28.90 12.39
CA LEU A 184 -15.16 27.80 13.37
C LEU A 184 -15.76 26.49 12.84
N ASN A 185 -16.60 26.56 11.81
CA ASN A 185 -17.29 25.42 11.18
C ASN A 185 -17.53 25.68 9.68
N PRO A 186 -17.27 24.72 8.76
CA PRO A 186 -17.66 24.81 7.35
C PRO A 186 -19.14 25.09 7.08
N TYR A 187 -20.01 24.96 8.09
CA TYR A 187 -21.46 25.20 8.02
C TYR A 187 -21.87 26.64 8.37
N ASP A 188 -20.98 27.47 8.92
CA ASP A 188 -21.31 28.81 9.44
C ASP A 188 -20.95 29.94 8.44
N THR A 189 -20.73 29.59 7.17
CA THR A 189 -20.38 30.55 6.11
C THR A 189 -21.61 31.20 5.50
N ILE A 190 -21.58 32.52 5.35
CA ILE A 190 -22.67 33.29 4.74
C ILE A 190 -22.52 33.23 3.21
N GLY A 191 -23.62 32.95 2.51
CA GLY A 191 -23.67 32.97 1.04
C GLY A 191 -23.04 31.75 0.35
N GLY A 192 -22.47 30.81 1.10
CA GLY A 192 -21.92 29.55 0.58
C GLY A 192 -22.95 28.44 0.48
N LEU A 193 -22.62 27.39 -0.28
CA LEU A 193 -23.34 26.12 -0.24
C LEU A 193 -23.13 25.48 1.14
N PRO A 194 -24.21 25.14 1.85
CA PRO A 194 -24.10 24.52 3.16
C PRO A 194 -23.55 23.10 3.01
N MET A 195 -22.59 22.75 3.86
CA MET A 195 -22.17 21.36 4.02
C MET A 195 -23.06 20.66 5.06
N PRO A 196 -23.19 19.33 5.05
CA PRO A 196 -23.92 18.60 6.09
C PRO A 196 -23.02 18.28 7.29
N ASN A 197 -23.56 18.33 8.52
CA ASN A 197 -22.83 17.98 9.74
C ASN A 197 -22.27 16.55 9.70
N SER A 198 -21.00 16.39 10.11
CA SER A 198 -20.38 15.10 10.40
C SER A 198 -19.62 15.15 11.73
N PHE A 199 -20.14 14.47 12.74
CA PHE A 199 -19.49 14.33 14.06
C PHE A 199 -18.07 13.73 13.95
N HIS A 200 -17.88 12.76 13.05
CA HIS A 200 -16.57 12.16 12.81
C HIS A 200 -15.57 13.16 12.22
N ALA A 201 -16.01 13.95 11.23
CA ALA A 201 -15.18 15.00 10.65
C ALA A 201 -14.82 16.09 11.69
N GLU A 202 -15.79 16.48 12.53
CA GLU A 202 -15.57 17.44 13.61
C GLU A 202 -14.55 16.93 14.65
N ARG A 203 -14.64 15.65 15.03
CA ARG A 203 -13.67 15.02 15.95
C ARG A 203 -12.26 15.00 15.35
N GLU A 204 -12.13 14.60 14.10
CA GLU A 204 -10.83 14.56 13.41
C GLU A 204 -10.22 15.96 13.24
N ARG A 205 -11.05 16.96 12.95
CA ARG A 205 -10.62 18.37 12.86
C ARG A 205 -10.20 18.90 14.23
N GLY A 206 -10.96 18.60 15.28
CA GLY A 206 -10.66 19.01 16.66
C GLY A 206 -9.34 18.46 17.18
N ALA A 207 -9.04 17.19 16.88
CA ALA A 207 -7.75 16.57 17.21
C ALA A 207 -6.56 17.25 16.49
N LYS A 208 -6.81 17.87 15.34
CA LYS A 208 -5.79 18.49 14.48
C LYS A 208 -5.64 20.00 14.64
N ARG A 209 -6.48 20.66 15.46
CA ARG A 209 -6.43 22.13 15.72
C ARG A 209 -5.08 22.66 16.25
N TYR A 210 -4.21 21.79 16.75
CA TYR A 210 -2.88 22.16 17.24
C TYR A 210 -1.74 21.81 16.26
N SER A 211 -2.05 21.14 15.14
CA SER A 211 -1.10 20.95 14.05
C SER A 211 -1.04 22.25 13.26
N ALA A 212 0.16 22.70 12.89
CA ALA A 212 0.31 23.91 12.08
C ALA A 212 -0.61 23.85 10.85
N THR A 213 -1.33 24.94 10.62
CA THR A 213 -2.31 25.17 9.55
C THR A 213 -1.64 25.01 8.20
N HIS A 214 -1.73 23.82 7.60
CA HIS A 214 -1.08 23.52 6.33
C HIS A 214 -2.12 23.02 5.36
N THR A 215 -2.21 23.73 4.24
CA THR A 215 -3.02 23.34 3.10
C THR A 215 -2.21 22.36 2.27
N TYR A 216 -2.49 21.07 2.44
CA TYR A 216 -1.78 19.99 1.76
C TYR A 216 -2.54 19.50 0.54
N ALA A 217 -1.81 19.13 -0.52
CA ALA A 217 -2.41 18.41 -1.63
C ALA A 217 -3.10 17.14 -1.11
N PHE A 218 -4.28 16.83 -1.66
CA PHE A 218 -5.05 15.68 -1.21
C PHE A 218 -5.74 14.98 -2.37
N GLU A 219 -6.08 13.72 -2.14
CA GLU A 219 -6.88 12.92 -3.05
C GLU A 219 -8.01 12.25 -2.27
N LEU A 220 -9.24 12.37 -2.78
CA LEU A 220 -10.39 11.64 -2.26
C LEU A 220 -10.76 10.54 -3.25
N TRP A 221 -10.63 9.31 -2.79
CA TRP A 221 -10.93 8.10 -3.54
C TRP A 221 -12.27 7.54 -3.07
N VAL A 222 -13.17 7.24 -4.01
CA VAL A 222 -14.51 6.72 -3.73
C VAL A 222 -14.70 5.38 -4.42
N TYR A 223 -15.20 4.40 -3.67
CA TYR A 223 -15.59 3.09 -4.16
C TYR A 223 -17.07 2.85 -3.83
N HIS A 224 -17.93 2.86 -4.83
CA HIS A 224 -19.37 2.68 -4.68
C HIS A 224 -19.72 1.29 -4.19
N ASN A 225 -19.03 0.27 -4.73
CA ASN A 225 -19.30 -1.15 -4.47
C ASN A 225 -18.13 -1.88 -3.77
N GLY A 226 -17.25 -1.15 -3.08
CA GLY A 226 -16.13 -1.73 -2.33
C GLY A 226 -14.94 -2.17 -3.16
N GLY A 227 -14.86 -1.73 -4.42
CA GLY A 227 -13.76 -2.01 -5.32
C GLY A 227 -13.71 -3.43 -5.85
N HIS A 228 -12.53 -3.81 -6.33
CA HIS A 228 -12.24 -5.10 -6.94
C HIS A 228 -11.18 -5.82 -6.10
N ASP A 229 -11.58 -6.32 -4.92
CA ASP A 229 -10.71 -7.06 -4.02
C ASP A 229 -10.09 -8.29 -4.69
N LEU A 230 -8.76 -8.44 -4.57
CA LEU A 230 -8.06 -9.67 -5.00
C LEU A 230 -8.20 -10.80 -3.98
N PHE A 231 -8.25 -10.44 -2.71
CA PHE A 231 -8.39 -11.33 -1.57
C PHE A 231 -8.94 -10.53 -0.38
N LEU A 232 -9.48 -11.26 0.61
CA LEU A 232 -10.02 -10.65 1.82
C LEU A 232 -8.93 -9.86 2.55
N ASN A 233 -9.13 -8.55 2.71
CA ASN A 233 -8.16 -7.64 3.32
C ASN A 233 -8.84 -6.69 4.33
N ARG A 234 -8.05 -5.81 4.96
CA ARG A 234 -8.55 -4.90 6.00
C ARG A 234 -9.58 -3.88 5.48
N PHE A 235 -9.56 -3.60 4.18
CA PHE A 235 -10.48 -2.68 3.50
C PHE A 235 -11.69 -3.39 2.88
N SER A 236 -11.71 -4.73 2.82
CA SER A 236 -12.80 -5.55 2.28
C SER A 236 -14.11 -5.51 3.10
N GLN A 237 -14.38 -4.45 3.86
CA GLN A 237 -15.64 -4.33 4.59
C GLN A 237 -16.81 -4.12 3.63
N ARG A 238 -17.88 -4.89 3.87
CA ARG A 238 -19.10 -5.00 3.03
C ARG A 238 -20.06 -3.81 3.17
N GLY A 239 -19.54 -2.59 3.15
CA GLY A 239 -20.33 -1.36 3.07
C GLY A 239 -20.25 -0.76 1.68
N MET A 240 -21.39 -0.32 1.13
CA MET A 240 -21.39 0.51 -0.08
C MET A 240 -20.82 1.89 0.23
N GLY A 241 -20.08 2.47 -0.72
CA GLY A 241 -19.58 3.84 -0.63
C GLY A 241 -18.37 4.00 0.29
N GLN A 242 -17.36 3.15 0.15
CA GLN A 242 -16.08 3.32 0.86
C GLN A 242 -15.36 4.56 0.34
N ARG A 243 -14.75 5.31 1.26
CA ARG A 243 -14.08 6.57 0.95
C ARG A 243 -12.79 6.71 1.72
N PHE A 244 -11.78 7.20 1.03
CA PHE A 244 -10.42 7.32 1.54
C PHE A 244 -9.88 8.69 1.15
N LEU A 245 -9.56 9.51 2.14
CA LEU A 245 -8.91 10.79 1.95
C LEU A 245 -7.43 10.63 2.21
N PHE A 246 -6.63 10.85 1.18
CA PHE A 246 -5.17 10.84 1.23
C PHE A 246 -4.63 12.25 1.21
N VAL A 247 -3.57 12.51 1.95
CA VAL A 247 -2.96 13.84 2.08
C VAL A 247 -1.45 13.73 1.94
N ASP A 248 -0.87 14.57 1.10
CA ASP A 248 0.58 14.72 1.00
C ASP A 248 1.07 15.70 2.07
N ARG A 249 1.42 15.17 3.24
CA ARG A 249 1.93 15.97 4.36
C ARG A 249 3.35 16.48 4.13
N THR A 250 4.05 15.94 3.14
CA THR A 250 5.46 16.26 2.88
C THR A 250 5.63 17.30 1.77
N GLY A 251 4.64 17.43 0.89
CA GLY A 251 4.73 18.18 -0.37
C GLY A 251 5.61 17.49 -1.42
N ALA A 252 6.14 16.30 -1.13
CA ALA A 252 7.03 15.54 -2.01
C ALA A 252 6.29 14.45 -2.82
N GLY A 253 4.97 14.32 -2.63
CA GLY A 253 4.15 13.27 -3.24
C GLY A 253 4.02 12.00 -2.38
N ASP A 254 4.38 12.05 -1.10
CA ASP A 254 4.22 10.95 -0.14
C ASP A 254 2.87 11.07 0.57
N TYR A 255 1.85 10.40 0.00
CA TYR A 255 0.48 10.50 0.49
C TYR A 255 0.21 9.51 1.63
N VAL A 256 -0.36 10.03 2.71
CA VAL A 256 -0.82 9.22 3.85
C VAL A 256 -2.35 9.20 3.90
N LEU A 257 -2.92 8.08 4.35
CA LEU A 257 -4.35 7.95 4.60
C LEU A 257 -4.72 8.81 5.81
N GLU A 258 -5.39 9.93 5.55
CA GLU A 258 -5.74 10.93 6.55
C GLU A 258 -7.07 10.65 7.23
N SER A 259 -8.04 10.13 6.46
CA SER A 259 -9.40 9.85 6.92
C SER A 259 -10.04 8.76 6.07
N SER A 260 -10.85 7.91 6.70
CA SER A 260 -11.62 6.86 6.01
C SER A 260 -12.92 6.58 6.76
N ASN A 261 -13.98 6.24 6.02
CA ASN A 261 -15.24 5.78 6.60
C ASN A 261 -15.26 4.26 6.87
N VAL A 262 -14.18 3.53 6.54
CA VAL A 262 -14.05 2.08 6.73
C VAL A 262 -13.22 1.73 7.97
N MET A 263 -12.13 2.47 8.20
CA MET A 263 -11.13 2.16 9.24
C MET A 263 -11.33 3.01 10.50
N GLN A 264 -12.55 3.09 11.03
CA GLN A 264 -12.81 3.85 12.26
C GLN A 264 -12.20 3.17 13.48
N GLY A 265 -10.97 3.57 13.83
CA GLY A 265 -10.34 3.35 15.14
C GLY A 265 -9.57 2.05 15.27
N ASP A 266 -8.34 2.03 14.75
CA ASP A 266 -7.25 1.30 15.39
C ASP A 266 -6.25 2.36 15.90
N GLU A 267 -6.52 2.88 17.10
CA GLU A 267 -5.49 3.51 17.96
C GLU A 267 -4.64 2.42 18.61
#